data_AF-A0A7U2MT69-F1
#
_entry.id   AF-A0A7U2MT69-F1
#
_cell.length_a   1.000
_cell.length_b   1.000
_cell.length_c   1.000
_cell.angle_alpha   90.00
_cell.angle_beta   90.00
_cell.angle_gamma   90.00
#
_symmetry.space_group_name_H-M   'P 1'
#
loop_
_entity.id
_entity.type
_entity.pdbx_description
1 polymer ?
#
loop_
_entity_poly.entity_id
_entity_poly.type
_entity_poly.pdbx_seq_one_letter_code
_entity_poly.pdbx_strand_id
1 'polypeptide(L)'
;MDALPQASSFLHNLKPNAAELDSPTAPRPERSVPVHLQIHTNPEAWTELKARIVRTSSQPTVTVDTNKYRDKRLHEKAIFREGLLRELSAQWNEPSVADGFLKLIDVLETQGCAIFAGLIGATRFTSLILDFVHAMQVSGSTAFLHSFLNLSQHPSILRNRNYNDAFLHPLLIAMIAYMMGGPIRMTDARGKDTEPISVNAQDNMLHIDNSPFRHEYKILLGWEKGHPKGPSGQNFTYLPGTHRGNRRIRVDEGGRAWSTENDSIFITDGSLNNVLMFQQQAYGQSPCVVEVQHTEQPVTVAFSAGSLVHHRYRTQDGNARSCIIAAFHLVTDNPGSLLPALAENLREPETIIDFILSQQGDQTDSRFIYLLVKEASSIRAKIKEIFSDTTDAATRLLDATRLTLNEQRLERWKKTVIGAPSTTSVKHGQKCFLATNQTHLQMDALAERLTKVIMYDKHGLLDLKLYNDGREEIRKVARKQVLCLGRDSVFTRIQQWLPAIVNYRFTTSNIQDPYDIQVRTGEIALHLDQHAQLSFKYTERRELGDNLCSFSQLLSDLGESITRCETVETYTTTCLFIFLTIDQVLECLDWASYLEACSVATSVLRSYISTTLVLDATV
;
A
#
# COMPACT_ATOMS: atom_id res chain seq x y z
N MET A 1 47.02 -1.36 -4.33
CA MET A 1 47.01 -1.04 -2.89
C MET A 1 47.29 0.45 -2.79
N ASP A 2 46.66 1.15 -1.84
CA ASP A 2 46.61 2.62 -1.64
C ASP A 2 45.42 3.35 -2.28
N ALA A 3 44.24 3.20 -1.66
CA ALA A 3 43.10 4.12 -1.75
C ALA A 3 42.17 4.04 -0.51
N LEU A 4 42.72 3.77 0.68
CA LEU A 4 41.98 3.52 1.93
C LEU A 4 42.08 4.57 3.08
N PRO A 5 42.69 5.78 3.01
CA PRO A 5 42.74 6.64 4.19
C PRO A 5 41.45 7.40 4.53
N GLN A 6 40.55 7.66 3.56
CA GLN A 6 39.39 8.55 3.81
C GLN A 6 38.18 7.84 4.43
N ALA A 7 37.98 6.55 4.16
CA ALA A 7 36.87 5.77 4.72
C ALA A 7 37.04 5.47 6.23
N SER A 8 38.29 5.35 6.71
CA SER A 8 38.60 5.08 8.12
C SER A 8 38.26 6.26 9.05
N SER A 9 38.48 7.52 8.62
CA SER A 9 38.14 8.71 9.42
C SER A 9 36.62 8.99 9.45
N PHE A 10 35.90 8.57 8.41
CA PHE A 10 34.45 8.74 8.27
C PHE A 10 33.68 7.90 9.30
N LEU A 11 34.07 6.64 9.48
CA LEU A 11 33.42 5.70 10.39
C LEU A 11 33.53 6.08 11.88
N HIS A 12 34.56 6.87 12.25
CA HIS A 12 34.76 7.33 13.62
C HIS A 12 33.84 8.48 14.05
N ASN A 13 33.25 9.22 13.11
CA ASN A 13 32.46 10.43 13.38
C ASN A 13 30.93 10.22 13.39
N LEU A 14 30.46 8.99 13.17
CA LEU A 14 29.02 8.67 13.09
C LEU A 14 28.38 8.28 14.45
N LYS A 15 29.15 8.24 15.55
CA LYS A 15 28.61 8.29 16.92
C LYS A 15 28.74 9.72 17.44
N PRO A 16 27.64 10.43 17.77
CA PRO A 16 27.77 11.71 18.44
C PRO A 16 28.35 11.47 19.85
N ASN A 17 29.43 12.16 20.19
CA ASN A 17 29.77 12.36 21.59
C ASN A 17 28.64 13.18 22.21
N ALA A 18 27.96 12.62 23.21
CA ALA A 18 26.86 13.26 23.94
C ALA A 18 27.27 14.50 24.78
N ALA A 19 28.45 15.08 24.54
CA ALA A 19 29.05 16.14 25.35
C ALA A 19 29.12 17.52 24.67
N GLU A 20 28.60 17.70 23.45
CA GLU A 20 28.64 18.99 22.72
C GLU A 20 27.25 19.55 22.37
N LEU A 21 26.24 19.26 23.19
CA LEU A 21 24.91 19.87 23.12
C LEU A 21 24.64 20.67 24.39
N ASP A 22 25.34 21.79 24.57
CA ASP A 22 24.85 22.92 25.38
C ASP A 22 25.70 24.18 25.13
N SER A 23 25.31 24.97 24.14
CA SER A 23 25.71 26.38 23.98
C SER A 23 24.76 27.07 23.00
N PRO A 24 23.68 27.70 23.47
CA PRO A 24 22.79 28.49 22.64
C PRO A 24 23.29 29.95 22.65
N THR A 25 24.09 30.40 21.68
CA THR A 25 24.25 31.85 21.35
C THR A 25 25.15 32.22 20.16
N ALA A 26 25.74 31.29 19.40
CA ALA A 26 26.50 31.65 18.19
C ALA A 26 25.77 31.16 16.92
N PRO A 27 25.51 32.02 15.90
CA PRO A 27 25.10 31.53 14.59
C PRO A 27 26.20 30.60 14.07
N ARG A 28 25.85 29.35 13.79
CA ARG A 28 26.79 28.39 13.19
C ARG A 28 27.32 29.01 11.90
N PRO A 29 28.65 29.10 11.69
CA PRO A 29 29.18 29.66 10.46
C PRO A 29 28.65 28.89 9.25
N GLU A 30 28.06 29.61 8.30
CA GLU A 30 27.56 29.06 7.04
C GLU A 30 28.70 28.38 6.27
N ARG A 31 28.80 27.05 6.41
CA ARG A 31 29.87 26.27 5.79
C ARG A 31 29.47 25.88 4.38
N SER A 32 29.97 26.65 3.42
CA SER A 32 29.94 26.29 2.00
C SER A 32 30.87 25.09 1.76
N VAL A 33 30.37 24.06 1.07
CA VAL A 33 31.07 22.79 0.82
C VAL A 33 31.07 22.45 -0.68
N PRO A 34 32.15 21.84 -1.20
CA PRO A 34 32.23 21.42 -2.59
C PRO A 34 31.30 20.23 -2.87
N VAL A 35 30.63 20.26 -4.02
CA VAL A 35 29.68 19.23 -4.48
C VAL A 35 29.82 18.96 -5.98
N HIS A 36 29.52 17.73 -6.40
CA HIS A 36 29.50 17.33 -7.81
C HIS A 36 28.22 16.57 -8.14
N LEU A 37 27.09 17.28 -8.18
CA LEU A 37 25.76 16.69 -8.40
C LEU A 37 25.37 16.72 -9.88
N GLN A 38 26.21 16.17 -10.75
CA GLN A 38 25.94 16.01 -12.18
C GLN A 38 26.62 14.77 -12.74
N ILE A 39 25.93 14.08 -13.64
CA ILE A 39 26.47 12.98 -14.44
C ILE A 39 26.12 13.24 -15.89
N HIS A 40 27.10 13.16 -16.77
CA HIS A 40 26.88 13.11 -18.21
C HIS A 40 26.86 11.65 -18.65
N THR A 41 25.78 11.23 -19.29
CA THR A 41 25.65 9.91 -19.91
C THR A 41 25.34 10.08 -21.38
N ASN A 42 25.97 9.26 -22.23
CA ASN A 42 25.57 9.14 -23.62
C ASN A 42 24.53 8.00 -23.77
N PRO A 43 23.83 7.89 -24.92
CA PRO A 43 22.79 6.87 -25.12
C PRO A 43 23.29 5.42 -25.01
N GLU A 44 24.53 5.16 -25.41
CA GLU A 44 25.14 3.82 -25.37
C GLU A 44 25.42 3.38 -23.93
N ALA A 45 26.11 4.23 -23.15
CA ALA A 45 26.38 4.01 -21.73
C ALA A 45 25.08 3.91 -20.91
N TRP A 46 24.03 4.63 -21.30
CA TRP A 46 22.71 4.51 -20.68
C TRP A 46 22.07 3.14 -20.96
N THR A 47 22.20 2.65 -22.19
CA THR A 47 21.69 1.34 -22.59
C THR A 47 22.43 0.21 -21.86
N GLU A 48 23.76 0.30 -21.77
CA GLU A 48 24.58 -0.67 -21.02
C GLU A 48 24.24 -0.67 -19.53
N LEU A 49 24.10 0.52 -18.92
CA LEU A 49 23.72 0.67 -17.53
C LEU A 49 22.35 0.03 -17.25
N LYS A 50 21.36 0.29 -18.11
CA LYS A 50 20.04 -0.33 -18.02
C LYS A 50 20.13 -1.85 -18.10
N ALA A 51 20.87 -2.39 -19.06
CA ALA A 51 21.04 -3.84 -19.21
C ALA A 51 21.68 -4.48 -17.97
N ARG A 52 22.55 -3.75 -17.25
CA ARG A 52 23.18 -4.23 -16.01
C ARG A 52 22.19 -4.32 -14.84
N ILE A 53 21.41 -3.26 -14.60
CA ILE A 53 20.62 -3.11 -13.36
C ILE A 53 19.15 -3.45 -13.50
N VAL A 54 18.64 -3.56 -14.73
CA VAL A 54 17.23 -3.86 -15.03
C VAL A 54 17.09 -5.29 -15.57
N ARG A 55 15.95 -5.92 -15.30
CA ARG A 55 15.55 -7.22 -15.85
C ARG A 55 14.35 -7.06 -16.79
N THR A 56 14.16 -8.04 -17.65
CA THR A 56 13.02 -8.09 -18.57
C THR A 56 11.73 -7.98 -17.78
N SER A 57 10.89 -7.02 -18.17
CA SER A 57 9.61 -6.80 -17.51
C SER A 57 8.77 -8.08 -17.56
N SER A 58 8.26 -8.49 -16.40
CA SER A 58 7.22 -9.49 -16.37
C SER A 58 6.01 -8.97 -17.15
N GLN A 59 5.27 -9.88 -17.78
CA GLN A 59 3.95 -9.55 -18.31
C GLN A 59 2.95 -10.17 -17.34
N PRO A 60 2.47 -9.41 -16.34
CA PRO A 60 1.50 -9.92 -15.38
C PRO A 60 0.27 -10.50 -16.08
N THR A 61 -0.24 -11.57 -15.52
CA THR A 61 -1.41 -12.30 -16.02
C THR A 61 -2.33 -12.68 -14.87
N VAL A 62 -3.58 -12.97 -15.20
CA VAL A 62 -4.58 -13.54 -14.32
C VAL A 62 -4.98 -14.91 -14.87
N THR A 63 -5.07 -15.92 -14.01
CA THR A 63 -5.46 -17.30 -14.36
C THR A 63 -6.24 -17.96 -13.23
N VAL A 64 -7.05 -18.96 -13.54
CA VAL A 64 -7.72 -19.82 -12.54
C VAL A 64 -6.78 -20.87 -11.95
N ASP A 65 -5.68 -21.21 -12.63
CA ASP A 65 -4.78 -22.32 -12.23
C ASP A 65 -4.13 -22.10 -10.86
N THR A 66 -3.97 -20.84 -10.47
CA THR A 66 -3.35 -20.42 -9.22
C THR A 66 -4.38 -20.18 -8.10
N ASN A 67 -5.69 -20.40 -8.33
CA ASN A 67 -6.72 -20.29 -7.29
C ASN A 67 -6.51 -21.28 -6.13
N LYS A 68 -5.97 -22.48 -6.42
CA LYS A 68 -5.66 -23.52 -5.41
C LYS A 68 -4.76 -23.05 -4.27
N TYR A 69 -3.96 -22.00 -4.48
CA TYR A 69 -3.09 -21.44 -3.45
C TYR A 69 -3.82 -20.49 -2.48
N ARG A 70 -4.99 -19.97 -2.89
CA ARG A 70 -5.85 -19.06 -2.13
C ARG A 70 -7.03 -19.79 -1.50
N ASP A 71 -7.62 -20.73 -2.23
CA ASP A 71 -8.87 -21.41 -1.88
C ASP A 71 -8.63 -22.61 -0.96
N LYS A 72 -8.35 -22.28 0.30
CA LYS A 72 -8.22 -23.24 1.41
C LYS A 72 -9.57 -23.38 2.14
N ARG A 73 -9.78 -24.52 2.81
CA ARG A 73 -10.91 -24.76 3.74
C ARG A 73 -12.30 -24.58 3.13
N LEU A 74 -12.50 -25.15 1.93
CA LEU A 74 -13.75 -24.97 1.18
C LEU A 74 -14.98 -25.52 1.91
N HIS A 75 -14.82 -26.63 2.64
CA HIS A 75 -15.92 -27.25 3.37
C HIS A 75 -16.34 -26.41 4.58
N GLU A 76 -15.40 -25.93 5.40
CA GLU A 76 -15.72 -25.06 6.54
C GLU A 76 -16.37 -23.75 6.06
N LYS A 77 -15.91 -23.19 4.94
CA LYS A 77 -16.50 -22.01 4.33
C LYS A 77 -17.94 -22.20 3.88
N ALA A 78 -18.29 -23.39 3.36
CA ALA A 78 -19.65 -23.71 2.98
C ALA A 78 -20.57 -23.80 4.21
N ILE A 79 -20.12 -24.50 5.26
CA ILE A 79 -20.85 -24.61 6.53
C ILE A 79 -21.14 -23.23 7.13
N PHE A 80 -20.15 -22.34 7.14
CA PHE A 80 -20.33 -20.98 7.65
C PHE A 80 -21.41 -20.21 6.86
N ARG A 81 -21.39 -20.27 5.53
CA ARG A 81 -22.38 -19.59 4.67
C ARG A 81 -23.80 -20.06 4.94
N GLU A 82 -23.98 -21.38 5.01
CA GLU A 82 -25.28 -21.99 5.33
C GLU A 82 -25.76 -21.58 6.72
N GLY A 83 -24.86 -21.62 7.72
CA GLY A 83 -25.15 -21.18 9.08
C GLY A 83 -25.57 -19.71 9.14
N LEU A 84 -24.77 -18.81 8.56
CA LEU A 84 -25.05 -17.37 8.56
C LEU A 84 -26.40 -17.06 7.90
N LEU A 85 -26.66 -17.62 6.72
CA LEU A 85 -27.91 -17.38 6.00
C LEU A 85 -29.12 -17.93 6.77
N ARG A 86 -29.00 -19.12 7.36
CA ARG A 86 -30.07 -19.75 8.14
C ARG A 86 -30.45 -18.90 9.34
N GLU A 87 -29.46 -18.49 10.16
CA GLU A 87 -29.72 -17.72 11.38
C GLU A 87 -30.30 -16.32 11.07
N LEU A 88 -29.78 -15.63 10.03
CA LEU A 88 -30.34 -14.35 9.61
C LEU A 88 -31.76 -14.47 9.05
N SER A 89 -32.00 -15.48 8.21
CA SER A 89 -33.32 -15.72 7.61
C SER A 89 -34.39 -16.03 8.67
N ALA A 90 -34.01 -16.77 9.71
CA ALA A 90 -34.89 -17.04 10.86
C ALA A 90 -35.32 -15.75 11.58
N GLN A 91 -34.43 -14.76 11.69
CA GLN A 91 -34.75 -13.47 12.32
C GLN A 91 -35.54 -12.54 11.41
N TRP A 92 -35.28 -12.54 10.11
CA TRP A 92 -36.02 -11.71 9.17
C TRP A 92 -37.47 -12.18 9.04
N ASN A 93 -37.69 -13.50 9.11
CA ASN A 93 -38.98 -14.15 8.96
C ASN A 93 -39.76 -13.64 7.73
N GLU A 94 -39.03 -13.38 6.65
CA GLU A 94 -39.54 -12.75 5.44
C GLU A 94 -38.69 -13.18 4.23
N PRO A 95 -39.20 -14.10 3.37
CA PRO A 95 -38.42 -14.68 2.27
C PRO A 95 -37.87 -13.64 1.29
N SER A 96 -38.60 -12.57 1.02
CA SER A 96 -38.16 -11.49 0.11
C SER A 96 -36.89 -10.77 0.60
N VAL A 97 -36.64 -10.73 1.91
CA VAL A 97 -35.43 -10.14 2.49
C VAL A 97 -34.24 -11.07 2.28
N ALA A 98 -34.44 -12.39 2.45
CA ALA A 98 -33.42 -13.38 2.17
C ALA A 98 -33.07 -13.41 0.67
N ASP A 99 -34.08 -13.35 -0.21
CA ASP A 99 -33.87 -13.23 -1.66
C ASP A 99 -33.13 -11.93 -2.01
N GLY A 100 -33.49 -10.82 -1.37
CA GLY A 100 -32.78 -9.54 -1.52
C GLY A 100 -31.31 -9.64 -1.10
N PHE A 101 -31.02 -10.28 0.03
CA PHE A 101 -29.64 -10.55 0.46
C PHE A 101 -28.89 -11.40 -0.57
N LEU A 102 -29.49 -12.50 -1.04
CA LEU A 102 -28.88 -13.38 -2.04
C LEU A 102 -28.66 -12.69 -3.40
N LYS A 103 -29.54 -11.76 -3.81
CA LYS A 103 -29.31 -10.92 -4.99
C LYS A 103 -28.09 -10.01 -4.82
N LEU A 104 -27.87 -9.45 -3.63
CA LEU A 104 -26.67 -8.65 -3.35
C LEU A 104 -25.40 -9.50 -3.36
N ILE A 105 -25.48 -10.75 -2.88
CA ILE A 105 -24.40 -11.74 -2.98
C ILE A 105 -24.12 -12.08 -4.45
N ASP A 106 -25.14 -12.35 -5.25
CA ASP A 106 -25.00 -12.66 -6.68
C ASP A 106 -24.31 -11.53 -7.44
N VAL A 107 -24.60 -10.27 -7.10
CA VAL A 107 -23.87 -9.11 -7.65
C VAL A 107 -22.39 -9.17 -7.30
N LEU A 108 -22.03 -9.41 -6.03
CA LEU A 108 -20.63 -9.56 -5.64
C LEU A 108 -19.95 -10.76 -6.30
N GLU A 109 -20.63 -11.89 -6.42
CA GLU A 109 -20.09 -13.11 -7.02
C GLU A 109 -19.90 -12.98 -8.53
N THR A 110 -20.82 -12.33 -9.22
CA THR A 110 -20.79 -12.16 -10.67
C THR A 110 -19.87 -11.02 -11.09
N GLN A 111 -19.96 -9.86 -10.44
CA GLN A 111 -19.20 -8.66 -10.80
C GLN A 111 -17.85 -8.57 -10.08
N GLY A 112 -17.70 -9.24 -8.93
CA GLY A 112 -16.55 -9.06 -8.02
C GLY A 112 -16.66 -7.78 -7.18
N CYS A 113 -17.76 -7.03 -7.33
CA CYS A 113 -17.95 -5.68 -6.85
C CYS A 113 -19.44 -5.36 -6.69
N ALA A 114 -19.84 -4.75 -5.58
CA ALA A 114 -21.17 -4.20 -5.36
C ALA A 114 -21.05 -2.71 -5.01
N ILE A 115 -21.86 -1.88 -5.68
CA ILE A 115 -21.75 -0.42 -5.64
C ILE A 115 -23.05 0.14 -5.08
N PHE A 116 -22.95 0.88 -3.98
CA PHE A 116 -24.07 1.53 -3.32
C PHE A 116 -23.91 3.05 -3.40
N ALA A 117 -24.99 3.76 -3.70
CA ALA A 117 -25.09 5.20 -3.56
C ALA A 117 -25.94 5.53 -2.33
N GLY A 118 -25.54 6.56 -1.57
CA GLY A 118 -26.38 7.12 -0.52
C GLY A 118 -26.68 6.17 0.65
N LEU A 119 -25.73 5.30 1.04
CA LEU A 119 -25.92 4.30 2.09
C LEU A 119 -26.37 4.89 3.44
N ILE A 120 -26.03 6.16 3.69
CA ILE A 120 -26.57 6.97 4.78
C ILE A 120 -27.09 8.31 4.28
N GLY A 121 -28.02 8.92 5.03
CA GLY A 121 -28.57 10.24 4.71
C GLY A 121 -27.56 11.38 4.79
N ALA A 122 -27.79 12.44 4.02
CA ALA A 122 -26.86 13.56 3.83
C ALA A 122 -26.42 14.25 5.14
N THR A 123 -27.31 14.40 6.13
CA THR A 123 -26.98 15.03 7.42
C THR A 123 -25.96 14.22 8.21
N ARG A 124 -26.18 12.90 8.31
CA ARG A 124 -25.25 11.96 8.97
C ARG A 124 -23.92 11.94 8.22
N PHE A 125 -23.95 11.93 6.88
CA PHE A 125 -22.76 11.97 6.05
C PHE A 125 -21.96 13.27 6.20
N THR A 126 -22.64 14.41 6.33
CA THR A 126 -21.98 15.71 6.58
C THR A 126 -21.22 15.69 7.91
N SER A 127 -21.74 15.00 8.93
CA SER A 127 -21.03 14.84 10.21
C SER A 127 -19.73 14.04 10.03
N LEU A 128 -19.76 12.96 9.23
CA LEU A 128 -18.54 12.22 8.88
C LEU A 128 -17.51 13.10 8.18
N ILE A 129 -17.94 13.93 7.23
CA ILE A 129 -17.04 14.83 6.49
C ILE A 129 -16.33 15.78 7.46
N LEU A 130 -17.05 16.38 8.41
CA LEU A 130 -16.47 17.31 9.37
C LEU A 130 -15.41 16.63 10.26
N ASP A 131 -15.74 15.46 10.82
CA ASP A 131 -14.80 14.70 11.67
C ASP A 131 -13.58 14.21 10.87
N PHE A 132 -13.79 13.79 9.62
CA PHE A 132 -12.72 13.37 8.72
C PHE A 132 -11.78 14.53 8.37
N VAL A 133 -12.33 15.69 8.00
CA VAL A 133 -11.55 16.90 7.67
C VAL A 133 -10.72 17.33 8.87
N HIS A 134 -11.32 17.35 10.06
CA HIS A 134 -10.61 17.68 11.28
C HIS A 134 -9.45 16.70 11.56
N ALA A 135 -9.69 15.39 11.47
CA ALA A 135 -8.65 14.39 11.67
C ALA A 135 -7.52 14.51 10.62
N MET A 136 -7.85 14.70 9.35
CA MET A 136 -6.86 14.91 8.28
C MET A 136 -5.99 16.15 8.53
N GLN A 137 -6.56 17.23 9.09
CA GLN A 137 -5.80 18.44 9.45
C GLN A 137 -4.86 18.23 10.64
N VAL A 138 -5.29 17.47 11.66
CA VAL A 138 -4.55 17.31 12.92
C VAL A 138 -3.44 16.26 12.82
N SER A 139 -3.70 15.14 12.13
CA SER A 139 -2.81 13.96 12.13
C SER A 139 -2.56 13.38 10.74
N GLY A 140 -3.15 13.96 9.70
CA GLY A 140 -2.93 13.53 8.33
C GLY A 140 -1.51 13.85 7.87
N SER A 141 -0.88 12.93 7.16
CA SER A 141 0.37 13.20 6.45
C SER A 141 0.06 13.75 5.07
N THR A 142 0.68 14.89 4.72
CA THR A 142 0.56 15.45 3.38
C THR A 142 1.69 14.87 2.52
N ALA A 143 1.35 13.94 1.63
CA ALA A 143 2.28 13.47 0.62
C ALA A 143 1.88 14.00 -0.76
N PHE A 144 2.83 13.96 -1.68
CA PHE A 144 2.67 14.52 -3.02
C PHE A 144 1.47 13.93 -3.78
N LEU A 145 1.33 12.60 -3.77
CA LEU A 145 0.28 11.91 -4.52
C LEU A 145 -1.09 11.97 -3.82
N HIS A 146 -1.10 12.02 -2.50
CA HIS A 146 -2.30 12.05 -1.68
C HIS A 146 -1.95 12.43 -0.25
N SER A 147 -2.89 13.07 0.45
CA SER A 147 -2.84 13.11 1.90
C SER A 147 -3.38 11.81 2.46
N PHE A 148 -2.78 11.34 3.56
CA PHE A 148 -3.06 10.05 4.16
C PHE A 148 -3.41 10.20 5.64
N LEU A 149 -4.42 9.47 6.08
CA LEU A 149 -4.85 9.40 7.47
C LEU A 149 -4.92 7.95 7.92
N ASN A 150 -4.19 7.58 8.98
CA ASN A 150 -4.30 6.26 9.58
C ASN A 150 -5.49 6.20 10.55
N LEU A 151 -6.60 5.59 10.14
CA LEU A 151 -7.83 5.58 10.96
C LEU A 151 -7.70 4.70 12.21
N SER A 152 -6.70 3.83 12.30
CA SER A 152 -6.42 3.08 13.54
C SER A 152 -6.09 4.01 14.72
N GLN A 153 -5.62 5.23 14.44
CA GLN A 153 -5.36 6.28 15.44
C GLN A 153 -6.59 7.13 15.77
N HIS A 154 -7.71 6.90 15.06
CA HIS A 154 -8.98 7.61 15.22
C HIS A 154 -10.14 6.63 15.47
N PRO A 155 -10.09 5.82 16.55
CA PRO A 155 -11.13 4.85 16.84
C PRO A 155 -12.52 5.48 17.04
N SER A 156 -12.58 6.76 17.42
CA SER A 156 -13.82 7.53 17.49
C SER A 156 -14.54 7.59 16.14
N ILE A 157 -13.83 7.79 15.04
CA ILE A 157 -14.43 7.83 13.69
C ILE A 157 -14.99 6.46 13.31
N LEU A 158 -14.23 5.38 13.58
CA LEU A 158 -14.62 4.01 13.23
C LEU A 158 -15.84 3.53 14.04
N ARG A 159 -15.97 3.97 15.29
CA ARG A 159 -17.03 3.54 16.22
C ARG A 159 -18.21 4.51 16.29
N ASN A 160 -18.18 5.62 15.55
CA ASN A 160 -19.25 6.61 15.59
C ASN A 160 -20.52 6.09 14.90
N ARG A 161 -21.48 5.62 15.70
CA ARG A 161 -22.78 5.12 15.22
C ARG A 161 -23.60 6.17 14.47
N ASN A 162 -23.28 7.46 14.60
CA ASN A 162 -23.95 8.50 13.82
C ASN A 162 -23.65 8.37 12.32
N TYR A 163 -22.54 7.77 11.88
CA TYR A 163 -22.23 7.73 10.44
C TYR A 163 -21.38 6.55 9.98
N ASN A 164 -20.87 5.70 10.87
CA ASN A 164 -19.99 4.60 10.48
C ASN A 164 -20.69 3.59 9.54
N ASP A 165 -22.03 3.55 9.55
CA ASP A 165 -22.84 2.84 8.55
C ASP A 165 -22.49 3.19 7.10
N ALA A 166 -21.89 4.36 6.83
CA ALA A 166 -21.43 4.71 5.48
C ALA A 166 -20.41 3.72 4.90
N PHE A 167 -19.67 3.01 5.77
CA PHE A 167 -18.64 2.05 5.36
C PHE A 167 -18.57 0.79 6.25
N LEU A 168 -19.33 0.69 7.34
CA LEU A 168 -19.40 -0.45 8.25
C LEU A 168 -20.83 -0.90 8.57
N HIS A 169 -21.80 -0.59 7.70
CA HIS A 169 -23.16 -1.07 7.91
C HIS A 169 -23.17 -2.62 8.04
N PRO A 170 -23.92 -3.21 8.98
CA PRO A 170 -23.96 -4.66 9.20
C PRO A 170 -24.27 -5.50 7.95
N LEU A 171 -25.06 -4.95 7.00
CA LEU A 171 -25.29 -5.57 5.69
C LEU A 171 -23.99 -5.80 4.91
N LEU A 172 -23.09 -4.81 4.84
CA LEU A 172 -21.82 -4.94 4.13
C LEU A 172 -20.92 -5.98 4.80
N ILE A 173 -20.89 -5.98 6.14
CA ILE A 173 -20.15 -6.97 6.92
C ILE A 173 -20.67 -8.38 6.65
N ALA A 174 -21.99 -8.58 6.68
CA ALA A 174 -22.61 -9.87 6.40
C ALA A 174 -22.34 -10.33 4.97
N MET A 175 -22.43 -9.43 3.98
CA MET A 175 -22.12 -9.73 2.58
C MET A 175 -20.67 -10.20 2.40
N ILE A 176 -19.71 -9.45 2.95
CA ILE A 176 -18.28 -9.79 2.85
C ILE A 176 -18.00 -11.11 3.59
N ALA A 177 -18.53 -11.29 4.80
CA ALA A 177 -18.35 -12.52 5.57
C ALA A 177 -18.92 -13.74 4.84
N TYR A 178 -20.10 -13.59 4.21
CA TYR A 178 -20.69 -14.64 3.38
C TYR A 178 -19.77 -14.97 2.18
N MET A 179 -19.30 -13.96 1.44
CA MET A 179 -18.40 -14.18 0.31
C MET A 179 -17.10 -14.89 0.73
N MET A 180 -16.48 -14.45 1.81
CA MET A 180 -15.23 -15.02 2.32
C MET A 180 -15.42 -16.40 2.98
N GLY A 181 -16.63 -16.70 3.45
CA GLY A 181 -17.00 -17.96 4.10
C GLY A 181 -16.49 -18.09 5.53
N GLY A 182 -16.50 -17.00 6.30
CA GLY A 182 -16.10 -17.06 7.71
C GLY A 182 -16.17 -15.71 8.42
N PRO A 183 -15.91 -15.67 9.74
CA PRO A 183 -15.78 -14.43 10.47
C PRO A 183 -14.69 -13.55 9.86
N ILE A 184 -14.99 -12.27 9.69
CA ILE A 184 -14.06 -11.29 9.16
C ILE A 184 -13.63 -10.31 10.23
N ARG A 185 -12.52 -9.64 9.95
CA ARG A 185 -12.01 -8.54 10.76
C ARG A 185 -11.32 -7.52 9.89
N MET A 186 -11.30 -6.28 10.37
CA MET A 186 -10.62 -5.19 9.73
C MET A 186 -9.12 -5.25 10.03
N THR A 187 -8.31 -5.30 8.99
CA THR A 187 -6.84 -5.37 9.09
C THR A 187 -6.16 -4.04 8.80
N ASP A 188 -6.84 -3.16 8.06
CA ASP A 188 -6.36 -1.84 7.68
C ASP A 188 -7.56 -0.89 7.50
N ALA A 189 -7.38 0.37 7.91
CA ALA A 189 -8.36 1.43 7.71
C ALA A 189 -7.62 2.74 7.48
N ARG A 190 -7.86 3.37 6.33
CA ARG A 190 -7.17 4.60 5.94
C ARG A 190 -8.09 5.59 5.25
N GLY A 191 -7.90 6.85 5.60
CA GLY A 191 -8.44 7.99 4.88
C GLY A 191 -7.45 8.48 3.83
N LYS A 192 -7.96 8.93 2.68
CA LYS A 192 -7.14 9.58 1.66
C LYS A 192 -7.82 10.82 1.12
N ASP A 193 -7.03 11.86 0.92
CA ASP A 193 -7.41 13.14 0.33
C ASP A 193 -6.58 13.37 -0.92
N THR A 194 -7.20 13.85 -1.99
CA THR A 194 -6.54 13.77 -3.29
C THR A 194 -7.02 14.75 -4.34
N GLU A 195 -6.03 15.42 -4.92
CA GLU A 195 -6.19 16.35 -6.03
C GLU A 195 -6.18 15.64 -7.40
N PRO A 196 -6.84 16.20 -8.43
CA PRO A 196 -6.75 15.72 -9.81
C PRO A 196 -5.31 15.76 -10.33
N ILE A 197 -4.83 14.61 -10.81
CA ILE A 197 -3.50 14.43 -11.38
C ILE A 197 -3.47 13.11 -12.15
N SER A 198 -2.79 13.08 -13.30
CA SER A 198 -2.46 11.85 -14.01
C SER A 198 -1.05 11.42 -13.64
N VAL A 199 -0.87 10.17 -13.18
CA VAL A 199 0.43 9.63 -12.75
C VAL A 199 0.39 8.11 -12.63
N ASN A 200 1.45 7.46 -13.08
CA ASN A 200 1.68 6.03 -12.96
C ASN A 200 2.38 5.70 -11.63
N ALA A 201 1.61 5.57 -10.54
CA ALA A 201 2.09 5.22 -9.20
C ALA A 201 1.21 4.12 -8.61
N GLN A 202 1.74 3.24 -7.74
CA GLN A 202 1.14 1.94 -7.36
C GLN A 202 -0.39 1.93 -7.22
N ASP A 203 -0.91 2.73 -6.29
CA ASP A 203 -2.36 2.79 -5.98
C ASP A 203 -3.24 3.38 -7.12
N ASN A 204 -2.63 3.91 -8.18
CA ASN A 204 -3.27 4.52 -9.35
C ASN A 204 -3.15 3.67 -10.62
N MET A 205 -2.25 2.69 -10.61
CA MET A 205 -2.05 1.74 -11.71
C MET A 205 -3.17 0.73 -11.74
N LEU A 206 -3.45 0.12 -12.89
CA LEU A 206 -4.33 -1.04 -12.95
C LEU A 206 -3.70 -2.18 -12.14
N HIS A 207 -4.34 -2.65 -11.07
CA HIS A 207 -3.73 -3.62 -10.17
C HIS A 207 -4.69 -4.60 -9.47
N ILE A 208 -4.12 -5.58 -8.77
CA ILE A 208 -4.78 -6.43 -7.77
C ILE A 208 -4.11 -6.19 -6.41
N ASP A 209 -4.89 -5.99 -5.36
CA ASP A 209 -4.35 -5.72 -4.03
C ASP A 209 -3.86 -6.99 -3.31
N ASN A 210 -3.07 -6.77 -2.25
CA ASN A 210 -2.68 -7.76 -1.24
C ASN A 210 -1.99 -9.03 -1.79
N SER A 211 -1.84 -10.06 -0.96
CA SER A 211 -1.19 -11.35 -1.25
C SER A 211 -2.13 -12.27 -2.05
N PRO A 212 -1.63 -13.03 -3.05
CA PRO A 212 -2.48 -13.92 -3.84
C PRO A 212 -2.79 -15.23 -3.10
N PHE A 213 -2.27 -15.40 -1.88
CA PHE A 213 -2.41 -16.59 -1.05
C PHE A 213 -3.56 -16.50 -0.05
N ARG A 214 -4.24 -15.35 0.02
CA ARG A 214 -5.32 -15.06 0.97
C ARG A 214 -6.44 -14.30 0.29
N HIS A 215 -7.64 -14.39 0.84
CA HIS A 215 -8.76 -13.55 0.41
C HIS A 215 -8.71 -12.22 1.14
N GLU A 216 -8.96 -11.13 0.42
CA GLU A 216 -9.17 -9.80 0.98
C GLU A 216 -10.35 -9.14 0.28
N TYR A 217 -11.26 -8.61 1.07
CA TYR A 217 -12.28 -7.69 0.61
C TYR A 217 -11.99 -6.30 1.12
N LYS A 218 -12.35 -5.29 0.34
CA LYS A 218 -12.31 -3.90 0.77
C LYS A 218 -13.68 -3.25 0.66
N ILE A 219 -13.92 -2.33 1.58
CA ILE A 219 -14.95 -1.31 1.46
C ILE A 219 -14.25 0.00 1.13
N LEU A 220 -14.62 0.61 0.00
CA LEU A 220 -14.22 1.95 -0.40
C LEU A 220 -15.42 2.87 -0.32
N LEU A 221 -15.38 3.86 0.56
CA LEU A 221 -16.32 4.97 0.59
C LEU A 221 -15.65 6.18 -0.07
N GLY A 222 -16.23 6.70 -1.16
CA GLY A 222 -15.69 7.82 -1.93
C GLY A 222 -16.68 8.97 -2.09
N TRP A 223 -16.18 10.20 -1.98
CA TRP A 223 -16.97 11.42 -2.14
C TRP A 223 -16.12 12.60 -2.63
N GLU A 224 -16.79 13.64 -3.13
CA GLU A 224 -16.16 14.92 -3.46
C GLU A 224 -15.69 15.62 -2.18
N LYS A 225 -14.42 16.02 -2.13
CA LYS A 225 -13.79 16.53 -0.90
C LYS A 225 -14.58 17.71 -0.33
N GLY A 226 -14.97 17.60 0.95
CA GLY A 226 -15.74 18.62 1.66
C GLY A 226 -17.24 18.67 1.35
N HIS A 227 -17.75 17.83 0.45
CA HIS A 227 -19.14 17.87 0.00
C HIS A 227 -19.85 16.51 0.12
N PRO A 228 -21.14 16.46 0.48
CA PRO A 228 -21.91 15.22 0.55
C PRO A 228 -22.36 14.75 -0.85
N LYS A 229 -21.43 14.71 -1.79
CA LYS A 229 -21.62 14.36 -3.21
C LYS A 229 -20.65 13.25 -3.58
N GLY A 230 -20.99 12.46 -4.58
CA GLY A 230 -20.07 11.43 -5.06
C GLY A 230 -18.98 12.00 -5.97
N PRO A 231 -17.97 11.20 -6.31
CA PRO A 231 -16.83 11.66 -7.09
C PRO A 231 -17.22 12.02 -8.54
N SER A 232 -16.70 13.14 -9.03
CA SER A 232 -16.90 13.66 -10.40
C SER A 232 -15.72 13.43 -11.33
N GLY A 233 -14.68 12.76 -10.83
CA GLY A 233 -13.45 12.44 -11.53
C GLY A 233 -12.50 11.71 -10.58
N GLN A 234 -11.42 11.19 -11.13
CA GLN A 234 -10.55 10.27 -10.42
C GLN A 234 -11.29 9.06 -9.84
N ASN A 235 -12.16 8.39 -10.60
CA ASN A 235 -13.12 7.42 -10.05
C ASN A 235 -12.48 6.08 -9.66
N PHE A 236 -13.23 5.25 -8.91
CA PHE A 236 -12.89 3.83 -8.79
C PHE A 236 -13.28 3.14 -10.09
N THR A 237 -12.36 2.36 -10.65
CA THR A 237 -12.58 1.66 -11.91
C THR A 237 -12.15 0.21 -11.75
N TYR A 238 -12.92 -0.72 -12.30
CA TYR A 238 -12.64 -2.15 -12.20
C TYR A 238 -13.08 -2.92 -13.44
N LEU A 239 -12.55 -4.13 -13.57
CA LEU A 239 -12.85 -5.06 -14.65
C LEU A 239 -13.67 -6.22 -14.08
N PRO A 240 -15.01 -6.24 -14.26
CA PRO A 240 -15.87 -7.28 -13.69
C PRO A 240 -15.47 -8.68 -14.14
N GLY A 241 -15.66 -9.67 -13.26
CA GLY A 241 -15.34 -11.08 -13.53
C GLY A 241 -13.86 -11.46 -13.34
N THR A 242 -12.94 -10.48 -13.29
CA THR A 242 -11.50 -10.78 -13.12
C THR A 242 -11.17 -11.37 -11.75
N HIS A 243 -12.00 -11.12 -10.73
CA HIS A 243 -11.88 -11.67 -9.37
C HIS A 243 -11.97 -13.19 -9.29
N ARG A 244 -12.51 -13.84 -10.32
CA ARG A 244 -12.56 -15.31 -10.46
C ARG A 244 -11.20 -15.93 -10.68
N GLY A 245 -10.22 -15.14 -11.10
CA GLY A 245 -8.84 -15.58 -11.25
C GLY A 245 -7.97 -15.25 -10.05
N ASN A 246 -6.70 -15.56 -10.21
CA ASN A 246 -5.64 -15.15 -9.33
C ASN A 246 -4.44 -14.77 -10.18
N ARG A 247 -3.57 -13.92 -9.64
CA ARG A 247 -2.36 -13.52 -10.36
C ARG A 247 -1.33 -14.65 -10.38
N ARG A 248 -0.23 -14.41 -11.09
CA ARG A 248 0.85 -15.38 -11.24
C ARG A 248 1.46 -15.78 -9.88
N ILE A 249 1.62 -17.09 -9.70
CA ILE A 249 2.34 -17.71 -8.59
C ILE A 249 3.44 -18.58 -9.20
N ARG A 250 4.67 -18.37 -8.74
CA ARG A 250 5.86 -19.13 -9.10
C ARG A 250 6.18 -20.14 -7.99
N VAL A 251 7.04 -21.09 -8.30
CA VAL A 251 7.56 -22.08 -7.36
C VAL A 251 9.09 -21.97 -7.39
N ASP A 252 9.73 -21.86 -6.23
CA ASP A 252 11.19 -21.87 -6.13
C ASP A 252 11.79 -23.29 -6.25
N GLU A 253 13.11 -23.41 -6.26
CA GLU A 253 13.82 -24.70 -6.35
C GLU A 253 13.46 -25.67 -5.20
N GLY A 254 13.03 -25.14 -4.06
CA GLY A 254 12.58 -25.91 -2.90
C GLY A 254 11.09 -26.26 -2.92
N GLY A 255 10.37 -25.99 -4.01
CA GLY A 255 8.94 -26.27 -4.12
C GLY A 255 8.04 -25.25 -3.41
N ARG A 256 8.58 -24.13 -2.92
CA ARG A 256 7.81 -23.12 -2.19
C ARG A 256 7.18 -22.13 -3.14
N ALA A 257 5.87 -21.92 -2.99
CA ALA A 257 5.10 -21.00 -3.79
C ALA A 257 5.34 -19.54 -3.37
N TRP A 258 5.54 -18.66 -4.34
CA TRP A 258 5.73 -17.22 -4.13
C TRP A 258 5.17 -16.40 -5.30
N SER A 259 4.88 -15.13 -5.05
CA SER A 259 4.47 -14.13 -6.04
C SER A 259 5.24 -12.83 -5.76
N THR A 260 5.10 -11.81 -6.59
CA THR A 260 5.75 -10.52 -6.37
C THR A 260 4.77 -9.36 -6.53
N GLU A 261 5.09 -8.20 -5.95
CA GLU A 261 4.24 -7.00 -6.05
C GLU A 261 4.01 -6.58 -7.51
N ASN A 262 4.99 -6.73 -8.41
CA ASN A 262 4.84 -6.43 -9.83
C ASN A 262 3.89 -7.37 -10.59
N ASP A 263 3.70 -8.62 -10.15
CA ASP A 263 2.72 -9.54 -10.77
C ASP A 263 1.27 -9.06 -10.60
N SER A 264 1.08 -7.99 -9.83
CA SER A 264 -0.21 -7.38 -9.60
C SER A 264 -0.47 -6.13 -10.43
N ILE A 265 0.44 -5.70 -11.31
CA ILE A 265 0.38 -4.37 -11.98
C ILE A 265 0.23 -4.54 -13.50
N PHE A 266 -0.81 -3.96 -14.10
CA PHE A 266 -1.23 -4.21 -15.49
C PHE A 266 -1.22 -2.92 -16.35
N ILE A 267 -0.04 -2.29 -16.46
CA ILE A 267 0.13 -0.96 -17.07
C ILE A 267 0.77 -0.97 -18.46
N THR A 268 1.01 -2.15 -19.03
CA THR A 268 1.56 -2.31 -20.38
C THR A 268 0.46 -2.79 -21.33
N ASP A 269 0.60 -2.54 -22.63
CA ASP A 269 -0.32 -3.09 -23.63
C ASP A 269 -0.47 -4.61 -23.50
N GLY A 270 0.64 -5.33 -23.28
CA GLY A 270 0.64 -6.78 -23.13
C GLY A 270 -0.12 -7.25 -21.87
N SER A 271 0.19 -6.69 -20.71
CA SER A 271 -0.47 -7.06 -19.45
C SER A 271 -1.95 -6.68 -19.43
N LEU A 272 -2.33 -5.52 -19.98
CA LEU A 272 -3.74 -5.12 -20.12
C LEU A 272 -4.50 -6.07 -21.04
N ASN A 273 -3.94 -6.42 -22.20
CA ASN A 273 -4.55 -7.36 -23.13
C ASN A 273 -4.75 -8.75 -22.48
N ASN A 274 -3.76 -9.23 -21.72
CA ASN A 274 -3.87 -10.49 -20.98
C ASN A 274 -5.05 -10.46 -19.99
N VAL A 275 -5.24 -9.35 -19.27
CA VAL A 275 -6.37 -9.20 -18.35
C VAL A 275 -7.71 -9.16 -19.09
N LEU A 276 -7.81 -8.42 -20.20
CA LEU A 276 -9.06 -8.35 -20.99
C LEU A 276 -9.41 -9.70 -21.62
N MET A 277 -8.41 -10.46 -22.07
CA MET A 277 -8.60 -11.84 -22.56
C MET A 277 -9.08 -12.77 -21.44
N PHE A 278 -8.45 -12.69 -20.26
CA PHE A 278 -8.90 -13.46 -19.09
C PHE A 278 -10.34 -13.08 -18.71
N GLN A 279 -10.66 -11.79 -18.66
CA GLN A 279 -12.00 -11.29 -18.38
C GLN A 279 -13.02 -11.92 -19.33
N GLN A 280 -12.76 -11.89 -20.64
CA GLN A 280 -13.67 -12.47 -21.62
C GLN A 280 -13.93 -13.96 -21.37
N GLN A 281 -12.88 -14.72 -21.03
CA GLN A 281 -12.97 -16.15 -20.72
C GLN A 281 -13.74 -16.42 -19.42
N ALA A 282 -13.43 -15.69 -18.35
CA ALA A 282 -13.98 -15.94 -17.02
C ALA A 282 -15.38 -15.35 -16.81
N TYR A 283 -15.69 -14.24 -17.48
CA TYR A 283 -16.94 -13.49 -17.35
C TYR A 283 -17.96 -13.89 -18.44
N GLY A 284 -17.49 -14.42 -19.58
CA GLY A 284 -18.37 -14.86 -20.67
C GLY A 284 -19.03 -13.71 -21.47
N GLN A 285 -18.54 -12.48 -21.30
CA GLN A 285 -19.00 -11.30 -22.02
C GLN A 285 -17.82 -10.62 -22.73
N SER A 286 -18.12 -9.71 -23.67
CA SER A 286 -17.09 -8.86 -24.27
C SER A 286 -16.33 -8.07 -23.19
N PRO A 287 -15.01 -7.83 -23.37
CA PRO A 287 -14.23 -7.08 -22.40
C PRO A 287 -14.87 -5.72 -22.10
N CYS A 288 -14.99 -5.41 -20.82
CA CYS A 288 -15.67 -4.21 -20.35
C CYS A 288 -15.00 -3.66 -19.10
N VAL A 289 -15.09 -2.34 -18.94
CA VAL A 289 -14.51 -1.60 -17.82
C VAL A 289 -15.64 -0.78 -17.21
N VAL A 290 -15.78 -0.86 -15.89
CA VAL A 290 -16.78 -0.10 -15.14
C VAL A 290 -16.08 1.06 -14.44
N GLU A 291 -16.50 2.28 -14.72
CA GLU A 291 -16.04 3.49 -14.03
C GLU A 291 -17.15 3.98 -13.09
N VAL A 292 -16.89 3.94 -11.77
CA VAL A 292 -17.88 4.31 -10.75
C VAL A 292 -17.97 5.82 -10.61
N GLN A 293 -18.67 6.44 -11.56
CA GLN A 293 -19.00 7.86 -11.58
C GLN A 293 -20.46 8.06 -11.19
N HIS A 294 -20.70 8.66 -10.03
CA HIS A 294 -22.03 9.00 -9.54
C HIS A 294 -21.88 10.26 -8.70
N THR A 295 -22.41 11.40 -9.16
CA THR A 295 -22.06 12.72 -8.58
C THR A 295 -23.08 13.22 -7.57
N GLU A 296 -24.26 12.62 -7.58
CA GLU A 296 -25.43 13.03 -6.82
C GLU A 296 -25.29 12.67 -5.34
N GLN A 297 -24.65 11.53 -5.05
CA GLN A 297 -24.53 10.96 -3.71
C GLN A 297 -23.16 10.27 -3.52
N PRO A 298 -22.64 10.21 -2.28
CA PRO A 298 -21.43 9.45 -1.99
C PRO A 298 -21.60 7.96 -2.36
N VAL A 299 -20.49 7.34 -2.78
CA VAL A 299 -20.48 5.94 -3.22
C VAL A 299 -19.74 5.05 -2.23
N THR A 300 -20.34 3.92 -1.88
CA THR A 300 -19.74 2.86 -1.09
C THR A 300 -19.60 1.61 -1.95
N VAL A 301 -18.38 1.11 -2.10
CA VAL A 301 -18.06 -0.03 -2.95
C VAL A 301 -17.51 -1.16 -2.09
N ALA A 302 -18.14 -2.33 -2.13
CA ALA A 302 -17.61 -3.57 -1.55
C ALA A 302 -17.05 -4.44 -2.68
N PHE A 303 -15.79 -4.85 -2.61
CA PHE A 303 -15.14 -5.57 -3.71
C PHE A 303 -14.06 -6.54 -3.24
N SER A 304 -13.81 -7.59 -4.06
CA SER A 304 -12.79 -8.61 -3.82
C SER A 304 -11.39 -8.07 -4.16
N ALA A 305 -10.85 -7.20 -3.31
CA ALA A 305 -9.58 -6.50 -3.54
C ALA A 305 -8.40 -7.43 -3.84
N GLY A 306 -8.35 -8.60 -3.19
CA GLY A 306 -7.29 -9.59 -3.37
C GLY A 306 -7.28 -10.33 -4.72
N SER A 307 -8.25 -10.05 -5.60
CA SER A 307 -8.34 -10.73 -6.91
C SER A 307 -8.93 -9.91 -8.04
N LEU A 308 -9.79 -8.92 -7.74
CA LEU A 308 -10.40 -8.06 -8.73
C LEU A 308 -9.35 -7.11 -9.31
N VAL A 309 -9.21 -7.07 -10.63
CA VAL A 309 -8.39 -6.07 -11.29
C VAL A 309 -9.12 -4.74 -11.25
N HIS A 310 -8.50 -3.76 -10.59
CA HIS A 310 -9.09 -2.46 -10.33
C HIS A 310 -8.02 -1.39 -10.22
N HIS A 311 -8.45 -0.15 -10.22
CA HIS A 311 -7.59 0.97 -9.85
C HIS A 311 -8.39 2.19 -9.47
N ARG A 312 -7.65 3.16 -8.94
CA ARG A 312 -8.08 4.53 -8.99
C ARG A 312 -7.75 5.13 -10.36
N TYR A 313 -8.76 5.40 -11.17
CA TYR A 313 -8.57 5.99 -12.49
C TYR A 313 -8.21 7.48 -12.39
N ARG A 314 -6.92 7.79 -12.26
CA ARG A 314 -6.38 9.13 -12.05
C ARG A 314 -6.30 9.95 -13.33
N THR A 315 -7.09 11.01 -13.41
CA THR A 315 -7.06 12.00 -14.50
C THR A 315 -6.81 13.39 -13.94
N GLN A 316 -6.46 14.34 -14.82
CA GLN A 316 -6.38 15.76 -14.48
C GLN A 316 -7.76 16.42 -14.37
N ASP A 317 -8.82 15.68 -14.70
CA ASP A 317 -10.20 16.17 -14.74
C ASP A 317 -10.96 15.86 -13.45
N GLY A 318 -12.02 16.62 -13.20
CA GLY A 318 -12.93 16.47 -12.07
C GLY A 318 -12.44 17.16 -10.80
N ASN A 319 -13.16 16.92 -9.70
CA ASN A 319 -12.90 17.60 -8.42
C ASN A 319 -11.94 16.82 -7.53
N ALA A 320 -11.40 17.50 -6.53
CA ALA A 320 -10.71 16.85 -5.42
C ALA A 320 -11.66 15.84 -4.73
N ARG A 321 -11.13 14.68 -4.36
CA ARG A 321 -11.92 13.62 -3.72
C ARG A 321 -11.30 13.21 -2.39
N SER A 322 -12.19 12.81 -1.49
CA SER A 322 -11.84 12.15 -0.24
C SER A 322 -12.36 10.70 -0.28
N CYS A 323 -11.68 9.79 0.40
CA CYS A 323 -12.18 8.43 0.57
C CYS A 323 -11.72 7.78 1.87
N ILE A 324 -12.52 6.82 2.35
CA ILE A 324 -12.16 5.86 3.39
C ILE A 324 -12.03 4.49 2.73
N ILE A 325 -10.96 3.77 3.04
CA ILE A 325 -10.72 2.39 2.59
C ILE A 325 -10.55 1.53 3.84
N ALA A 326 -11.39 0.51 3.98
CA ALA A 326 -11.29 -0.50 5.03
C ALA A 326 -11.04 -1.87 4.40
N ALA A 327 -10.00 -2.58 4.83
CA ALA A 327 -9.64 -3.91 4.35
C ALA A 327 -10.03 -4.99 5.36
N PHE A 328 -10.55 -6.11 4.85
CA PHE A 328 -11.09 -7.20 5.64
C PHE A 328 -10.46 -8.53 5.25
N HIS A 329 -10.01 -9.27 6.26
CA HIS A 329 -9.53 -10.65 6.13
C HIS A 329 -10.41 -11.59 6.95
N LEU A 330 -10.35 -12.89 6.65
CA LEU A 330 -10.83 -13.91 7.56
C LEU A 330 -10.04 -13.84 8.87
N VAL A 331 -10.72 -14.03 10.00
CA VAL A 331 -10.09 -14.12 11.33
C VAL A 331 -9.02 -15.21 11.37
N THR A 332 -9.19 -16.26 10.59
CA THR A 332 -8.29 -17.41 10.58
C THR A 332 -7.09 -17.29 9.62
N ASP A 333 -7.06 -16.30 8.73
CA ASP A 333 -5.98 -16.13 7.73
C ASP A 333 -4.93 -15.09 8.16
N ASN A 334 -5.22 -14.31 9.18
CA ASN A 334 -4.32 -13.30 9.73
C ASN A 334 -4.53 -13.31 11.26
N PRO A 335 -3.50 -13.12 12.11
CA PRO A 335 -3.68 -13.00 13.56
C PRO A 335 -3.79 -11.55 14.07
N GLY A 336 -3.37 -10.52 13.32
CA GLY A 336 -3.38 -9.11 13.78
C GLY A 336 -4.75 -8.41 13.82
N SER A 337 -4.94 -7.33 14.58
CA SER A 337 -6.19 -6.55 14.54
C SER A 337 -5.91 -5.08 14.29
N LEU A 338 -6.91 -4.33 13.80
CA LEU A 338 -6.76 -2.89 13.62
C LEU A 338 -6.53 -2.18 14.95
N LEU A 339 -7.26 -2.59 16.01
CA LEU A 339 -7.20 -2.00 17.34
C LEU A 339 -6.92 -3.09 18.40
N PRO A 340 -5.67 -3.56 18.54
CA PRO A 340 -5.33 -4.63 19.47
C PRO A 340 -5.59 -4.25 20.94
N ALA A 341 -5.35 -3.00 21.32
CA ALA A 341 -5.61 -2.50 22.67
C ALA A 341 -7.10 -2.57 23.12
N LEU A 342 -8.04 -2.68 22.17
CA LEU A 342 -9.45 -2.92 22.51
C LEU A 342 -9.66 -4.34 23.03
N ALA A 343 -8.88 -5.32 22.60
CA ALA A 343 -8.98 -6.70 23.06
C ALA A 343 -8.48 -6.87 24.51
N GLU A 344 -7.50 -6.07 24.93
CA GLU A 344 -7.01 -6.09 26.33
C GLU A 344 -8.06 -5.58 27.33
N ASN A 345 -8.94 -4.69 26.88
CA ASN A 345 -9.95 -4.03 27.71
C ASN A 345 -11.34 -4.69 27.67
N LEU A 346 -11.63 -5.53 26.67
CA LEU A 346 -12.90 -6.22 26.50
C LEU A 346 -12.72 -7.72 26.71
N ARG A 347 -13.39 -8.30 27.72
CA ARG A 347 -13.40 -9.76 27.90
C ARG A 347 -14.09 -10.48 26.74
N GLU A 348 -15.10 -9.87 26.11
CA GLU A 348 -15.72 -10.32 24.84
C GLU A 348 -16.34 -9.12 24.07
N PRO A 349 -16.34 -9.12 22.72
CA PRO A 349 -16.95 -8.05 21.92
C PRO A 349 -18.49 -8.09 21.99
N GLU A 350 -19.12 -6.97 22.36
CA GLU A 350 -20.59 -6.87 22.51
C GLU A 350 -21.35 -6.57 21.21
N THR A 351 -20.67 -5.95 20.25
CA THR A 351 -21.24 -5.53 18.97
C THR A 351 -20.44 -6.09 17.81
N ILE A 352 -21.06 -6.18 16.63
CA ILE A 352 -20.34 -6.61 15.42
C ILE A 352 -19.18 -5.67 15.06
N ILE A 353 -19.34 -4.37 15.32
CA ILE A 353 -18.30 -3.37 15.09
C ILE A 353 -17.11 -3.59 16.02
N ASP A 354 -17.35 -3.81 17.31
CA ASP A 354 -16.26 -4.08 18.25
C ASP A 354 -15.57 -5.41 17.90
N PHE A 355 -16.31 -6.42 17.44
CA PHE A 355 -15.73 -7.68 16.96
C PHE A 355 -14.75 -7.46 15.80
N ILE A 356 -15.18 -6.78 14.72
CA ILE A 356 -14.34 -6.62 13.53
C ILE A 356 -13.12 -5.72 13.76
N LEU A 357 -13.16 -4.84 14.78
CA LEU A 357 -12.07 -3.91 15.10
C LEU A 357 -11.02 -4.49 16.06
N SER A 358 -11.39 -5.49 16.87
CA SER A 358 -10.54 -6.04 17.93
C SER A 358 -9.91 -7.40 17.55
N GLN A 359 -8.93 -7.82 18.34
CA GLN A 359 -8.34 -9.16 18.21
C GLN A 359 -9.32 -10.22 18.74
N GLN A 360 -9.41 -11.34 18.01
CA GLN A 360 -10.28 -12.47 18.36
C GLN A 360 -9.43 -13.71 18.63
N GLY A 361 -9.94 -14.60 19.49
CA GLY A 361 -9.37 -15.93 19.72
C GLY A 361 -9.80 -16.96 18.67
N ASP A 362 -9.49 -18.22 18.90
CA ASP A 362 -9.91 -19.33 18.04
C ASP A 362 -11.42 -19.62 18.18
N GLN A 363 -12.04 -20.16 17.14
CA GLN A 363 -13.45 -20.60 17.10
C GLN A 363 -14.49 -19.50 17.39
N THR A 364 -14.53 -18.48 16.54
CA THR A 364 -15.39 -17.29 16.74
C THR A 364 -16.66 -17.28 15.88
N ASP A 365 -16.90 -18.32 15.09
CA ASP A 365 -18.01 -18.43 14.14
C ASP A 365 -19.37 -18.16 14.79
N SER A 366 -19.70 -18.91 15.85
CA SER A 366 -20.98 -18.78 16.56
C SER A 366 -21.16 -17.38 17.16
N ARG A 367 -20.09 -16.79 17.70
CA ARG A 367 -20.15 -15.44 18.27
C ARG A 367 -20.35 -14.39 17.18
N PHE A 368 -19.64 -14.51 16.06
CA PHE A 368 -19.76 -13.60 14.94
C PHE A 368 -21.17 -13.61 14.35
N ILE A 369 -21.71 -14.81 14.08
CA ILE A 369 -23.08 -14.97 13.58
C ILE A 369 -24.09 -14.41 14.59
N TYR A 370 -23.94 -14.70 15.88
CA TYR A 370 -24.79 -14.15 16.94
C TYR A 370 -24.80 -12.61 16.96
N LEU A 371 -23.63 -11.97 16.80
CA LEU A 371 -23.53 -10.51 16.75
C LEU A 371 -24.17 -9.92 15.49
N LEU A 372 -24.08 -10.58 14.34
CA LEU A 372 -24.79 -10.17 13.13
C LEU A 372 -26.30 -10.36 13.25
N VAL A 373 -26.74 -11.44 13.90
CA VAL A 373 -28.16 -11.72 14.20
C VAL A 373 -28.79 -10.62 15.05
N LYS A 374 -28.05 -10.04 16.01
CA LYS A 374 -28.52 -8.86 16.75
C LYS A 374 -28.81 -7.66 15.85
N GLU A 375 -28.09 -7.54 14.74
CA GLU A 375 -28.24 -6.46 13.75
C GLU A 375 -29.22 -6.82 12.61
N ALA A 376 -29.92 -7.97 12.69
CA ALA A 376 -30.78 -8.48 11.63
C ALA A 376 -31.88 -7.47 11.22
N SER A 377 -32.42 -6.71 12.18
CA SER A 377 -33.41 -5.66 11.91
C SER A 377 -32.84 -4.52 11.04
N SER A 378 -31.62 -4.06 11.34
CA SER A 378 -30.92 -3.04 10.54
C SER A 378 -30.59 -3.56 9.14
N ILE A 379 -30.13 -4.81 9.04
CA ILE A 379 -29.86 -5.46 7.76
C ILE A 379 -31.15 -5.54 6.92
N ARG A 380 -32.26 -6.01 7.52
CA ARG A 380 -33.58 -6.09 6.86
C ARG A 380 -34.05 -4.74 6.36
N ALA A 381 -33.99 -3.70 7.21
CA ALA A 381 -34.41 -2.35 6.83
C ALA A 381 -33.62 -1.85 5.62
N LYS A 382 -32.30 -2.05 5.61
CA LYS A 382 -31.44 -1.60 4.51
C LYS A 382 -31.70 -2.36 3.20
N ILE A 383 -31.91 -3.68 3.26
CA ILE A 383 -32.26 -4.48 2.07
C ILE A 383 -33.58 -3.97 1.47
N LYS A 384 -34.59 -3.72 2.30
CA LYS A 384 -35.88 -3.17 1.83
C LYS A 384 -35.73 -1.80 1.19
N GLU A 385 -34.90 -0.94 1.77
CA GLU A 385 -34.61 0.37 1.20
C GLU A 385 -33.96 0.26 -0.18
N ILE A 386 -32.93 -0.61 -0.32
CA ILE A 386 -32.20 -0.82 -1.58
C ILE A 386 -33.12 -1.32 -2.70
N PHE A 387 -34.03 -2.24 -2.39
CA PHE A 387 -34.96 -2.84 -3.36
C PHE A 387 -36.34 -2.17 -3.36
N SER A 388 -36.47 -0.97 -2.80
CA SER A 388 -37.72 -0.22 -2.86
C SER A 388 -37.93 0.37 -4.25
N ASP A 389 -39.16 0.26 -4.77
CA ASP A 389 -39.54 0.83 -6.07
C ASP A 389 -39.76 2.36 -6.02
N THR A 390 -39.56 2.99 -4.86
CA THR A 390 -39.75 4.43 -4.68
C THR A 390 -38.59 5.20 -5.26
N THR A 391 -38.88 6.18 -6.12
CA THR A 391 -37.85 7.09 -6.68
C THR A 391 -37.10 7.88 -5.61
N ASP A 392 -37.65 8.02 -4.41
CA ASP A 392 -37.08 8.76 -3.28
C ASP A 392 -36.22 7.90 -2.33
N ALA A 393 -35.94 6.63 -2.68
CA ALA A 393 -35.07 5.77 -1.88
C ALA A 393 -33.70 6.43 -1.67
N ALA A 394 -33.28 6.59 -0.41
CA ALA A 394 -32.03 7.25 -0.05
C ALA A 394 -30.80 6.41 -0.46
N THR A 395 -30.87 5.09 -0.26
CA THR A 395 -29.86 4.12 -0.70
C THR A 395 -30.26 3.44 -2.01
N ARG A 396 -29.31 3.31 -2.94
CA ARG A 396 -29.50 2.57 -4.19
C ARG A 396 -28.34 1.62 -4.47
N LEU A 397 -28.66 0.43 -4.97
CA LEU A 397 -27.67 -0.43 -5.63
C LEU A 397 -27.48 0.06 -7.07
N LEU A 398 -26.27 0.46 -7.43
CA LEU A 398 -25.98 0.94 -8.78
C LEU A 398 -25.74 -0.23 -9.74
N ASP A 399 -26.40 -0.17 -10.89
CA ASP A 399 -26.25 -1.13 -11.98
C ASP A 399 -24.93 -0.89 -12.72
N ALA A 400 -24.00 -1.84 -12.59
CA ALA A 400 -22.68 -1.79 -13.21
C ALA A 400 -22.76 -1.64 -14.74
N THR A 401 -23.79 -2.19 -15.39
CA THR A 401 -23.94 -2.11 -16.86
C THR A 401 -24.14 -0.69 -17.34
N ARG A 402 -24.79 0.17 -16.53
CA ARG A 402 -24.98 1.60 -16.81
C ARG A 402 -23.73 2.43 -16.55
N LEU A 403 -22.79 1.89 -15.79
CA LEU A 403 -21.50 2.50 -15.44
C LEU A 403 -20.36 2.00 -16.35
N THR A 404 -20.64 1.02 -17.20
CA THR A 404 -19.69 0.49 -18.18
C THR A 404 -19.29 1.56 -19.19
N LEU A 405 -17.99 1.66 -19.46
CA LEU A 405 -17.46 2.55 -20.49
C LEU A 405 -17.95 2.11 -21.88
N ASN A 406 -18.50 3.07 -22.63
CA ASN A 406 -18.73 2.88 -24.06
C ASN A 406 -17.40 2.80 -24.83
N GLU A 407 -17.44 2.39 -26.09
CA GLU A 407 -16.26 2.16 -26.93
C GLU A 407 -15.28 3.35 -26.94
N GLN A 408 -15.77 4.56 -27.16
CA GLN A 408 -14.94 5.76 -27.19
C GLN A 408 -14.26 6.04 -25.83
N ARG A 409 -14.99 5.88 -24.72
CA ARG A 409 -14.44 6.06 -23.37
C ARG A 409 -13.47 4.96 -23.00
N LEU A 410 -13.73 3.72 -23.42
CA LEU A 410 -12.85 2.58 -23.20
C LEU A 410 -11.50 2.80 -23.89
N GLU A 411 -11.48 3.23 -25.15
CA GLU A 411 -10.24 3.52 -25.87
C GLU A 411 -9.46 4.69 -25.24
N ARG A 412 -10.16 5.72 -24.74
CA ARG A 412 -9.52 6.80 -23.98
C ARG A 412 -8.94 6.31 -22.66
N TRP A 413 -9.66 5.44 -21.95
CA TRP A 413 -9.20 4.84 -20.70
C TRP A 413 -7.95 4.01 -20.92
N LYS A 414 -7.90 3.13 -21.95
CA LYS A 414 -6.72 2.34 -22.31
C LYS A 414 -5.49 3.23 -22.53
N LYS A 415 -5.63 4.27 -23.36
CA LYS A 415 -4.56 5.25 -23.63
C LYS A 415 -4.10 5.96 -22.36
N THR A 416 -5.03 6.29 -21.46
CA THR A 416 -4.71 7.01 -20.22
C THR A 416 -4.02 6.10 -19.21
N VAL A 417 -4.45 4.84 -19.06
CA VAL A 417 -3.85 3.87 -18.15
C VAL A 417 -2.42 3.54 -18.56
N ILE A 418 -2.18 3.32 -19.85
CA ILE A 418 -0.85 2.98 -20.37
C ILE A 418 0.04 4.22 -20.51
N GLY A 419 -0.53 5.34 -20.94
CA GLY A 419 0.20 6.58 -21.22
C GLY A 419 0.36 7.54 -20.04
N ALA A 420 -0.04 7.14 -18.83
CA ALA A 420 0.12 7.99 -17.64
C ALA A 420 1.62 8.29 -17.39
N PRO A 421 1.97 9.55 -17.02
CA PRO A 421 3.36 9.91 -16.82
C PRO A 421 3.97 9.14 -15.66
N SER A 422 5.24 8.73 -15.79
CA SER A 422 5.98 8.07 -14.71
C SER A 422 6.13 9.00 -13.51
N THR A 423 6.35 8.43 -12.32
CA THR A 423 6.66 9.21 -11.12
C THR A 423 7.88 10.11 -11.33
N THR A 424 8.91 9.68 -12.06
CA THR A 424 10.07 10.51 -12.43
C THR A 424 9.69 11.70 -13.31
N SER A 425 8.81 11.49 -14.31
CA SER A 425 8.36 12.58 -15.19
C SER A 425 7.60 13.65 -14.40
N VAL A 426 6.72 13.21 -13.48
CA VAL A 426 5.98 14.13 -12.60
C VAL A 426 6.92 14.86 -11.63
N LYS A 427 7.91 14.16 -11.06
CA LYS A 427 8.95 14.73 -10.19
C LYS A 427 9.70 15.88 -10.89
N HIS A 428 10.09 15.68 -12.15
CA HIS A 428 10.75 16.68 -12.98
C HIS A 428 9.86 17.89 -13.29
N GLY A 429 8.60 17.65 -13.70
CA GLY A 429 7.64 18.70 -13.96
C GLY A 429 7.44 19.66 -12.76
N GLN A 430 7.74 19.20 -11.55
CA GLN A 430 7.65 19.98 -10.31
C GLN A 430 8.98 20.51 -9.78
N LYS A 431 10.04 20.48 -10.60
CA LYS A 431 11.38 20.96 -10.24
C LYS A 431 11.91 20.26 -8.97
N CYS A 432 11.68 18.96 -8.86
CA CYS A 432 12.15 18.12 -7.76
C CYS A 432 13.30 17.22 -8.22
N PHE A 433 14.44 17.79 -8.57
CA PHE A 433 15.61 17.04 -9.03
C PHE A 433 16.85 17.36 -8.20
N LEU A 434 17.78 16.42 -8.16
CA LEU A 434 19.03 16.54 -7.40
C LEU A 434 20.11 17.28 -8.20
N ALA A 435 20.10 17.16 -9.53
CA ALA A 435 21.12 17.73 -10.39
C ALA A 435 21.28 19.26 -10.24
N THR A 436 22.52 19.76 -10.26
CA THR A 436 22.84 21.20 -10.26
C THR A 436 24.21 21.50 -10.87
N ASN A 437 24.34 22.61 -11.60
CA ASN A 437 25.63 23.12 -12.10
C ASN A 437 26.49 23.76 -10.99
N GLN A 438 25.95 23.92 -9.77
CA GLN A 438 26.69 24.52 -8.67
C GLN A 438 27.78 23.57 -8.17
N THR A 439 29.01 24.06 -8.08
CA THR A 439 30.16 23.30 -7.56
C THR A 439 30.32 23.44 -6.05
N HIS A 440 29.60 24.38 -5.43
CA HIS A 440 29.58 24.62 -4.00
C HIS A 440 28.15 24.89 -3.53
N LEU A 441 27.79 24.36 -2.37
CA LEU A 441 26.51 24.57 -1.71
C LEU A 441 26.72 24.79 -0.22
N GLN A 442 25.81 25.54 0.41
CA GLN A 442 25.70 25.51 1.86
C GLN A 442 25.31 24.10 2.31
N MET A 443 25.89 23.60 3.41
CA MET A 443 25.59 22.25 3.92
C MET A 443 24.09 22.01 4.10
N ASP A 444 23.37 22.96 4.69
CA ASP A 444 21.92 22.84 4.88
C ASP A 444 21.17 22.86 3.55
N ALA A 445 21.58 23.69 2.58
CA ALA A 445 20.98 23.68 1.25
C ALA A 445 21.18 22.35 0.50
N LEU A 446 22.33 21.68 0.69
CA LEU A 446 22.57 20.34 0.17
C LEU A 446 21.66 19.31 0.86
N ALA A 447 21.56 19.34 2.19
CA ALA A 447 20.69 18.46 2.96
C ALA A 447 19.21 18.66 2.59
N GLU A 448 18.76 19.90 2.42
CA GLU A 448 17.39 20.23 2.00
C GLU A 448 17.08 19.67 0.61
N ARG A 449 18.03 19.81 -0.33
CA ARG A 449 17.88 19.28 -1.69
C ARG A 449 17.74 17.76 -1.70
N LEU A 450 18.63 17.06 -1.00
CA LEU A 450 18.57 15.60 -0.85
C LEU A 450 17.29 15.17 -0.16
N THR A 451 16.91 15.84 0.92
CA THR A 451 15.68 15.58 1.66
C THR A 451 14.47 15.70 0.75
N LYS A 452 14.36 16.77 -0.05
CA LYS A 452 13.26 16.98 -0.98
C LYS A 452 13.11 15.81 -1.95
N VAL A 453 14.22 15.35 -2.52
CA VAL A 453 14.24 14.26 -3.50
C VAL A 453 13.94 12.90 -2.85
N ILE A 454 14.54 12.61 -1.69
CA ILE A 454 14.27 11.38 -0.92
C ILE A 454 12.82 11.29 -0.46
N MET A 455 12.25 12.41 0.00
CA MET A 455 10.84 12.47 0.41
C MET A 455 9.90 12.13 -0.74
N TYR A 456 10.31 12.37 -1.98
CA TYR A 456 9.58 11.94 -3.16
C TYR A 456 9.81 10.45 -3.45
N ASP A 457 11.07 10.04 -3.58
CA ASP A 457 11.45 8.71 -4.06
C ASP A 457 11.09 7.61 -3.06
N LYS A 458 10.99 7.89 -1.76
CA LYS A 458 10.56 6.89 -0.74
C LYS A 458 9.12 6.40 -0.92
N HIS A 459 8.35 7.03 -1.82
CA HIS A 459 7.01 6.60 -2.21
C HIS A 459 6.99 5.93 -3.61
N GLY A 460 8.16 5.67 -4.19
CA GLY A 460 8.31 4.90 -5.42
C GLY A 460 7.90 3.44 -5.27
N LEU A 461 7.88 2.74 -6.41
CA LEU A 461 7.53 1.31 -6.45
C LEU A 461 8.67 0.46 -5.89
N LEU A 462 8.29 -0.52 -5.07
CA LEU A 462 9.12 -1.66 -4.71
C LEU A 462 8.52 -2.92 -5.35
N ASP A 463 9.34 -3.93 -5.56
CA ASP A 463 8.90 -5.22 -6.07
C ASP A 463 9.25 -6.34 -5.10
N LEU A 464 8.62 -6.35 -3.93
CA LEU A 464 8.92 -7.34 -2.88
C LEU A 464 8.19 -8.67 -3.11
N LYS A 465 8.84 -9.77 -2.72
CA LYS A 465 8.23 -11.10 -2.72
C LYS A 465 7.08 -11.21 -1.72
N LEU A 466 6.10 -12.02 -2.09
CA LEU A 466 4.94 -12.39 -1.29
C LEU A 466 4.93 -13.91 -1.15
N TYR A 467 4.73 -14.39 0.07
CA TYR A 467 4.99 -15.79 0.42
C TYR A 467 3.71 -16.49 0.83
N ASN A 468 3.58 -17.77 0.46
CA ASN A 468 2.41 -18.57 0.85
C ASN A 468 2.32 -18.80 2.37
N ASP A 469 3.44 -18.73 3.08
CA ASP A 469 3.50 -18.87 4.54
C ASP A 469 3.27 -17.55 5.29
N GLY A 470 3.14 -16.43 4.57
CA GLY A 470 2.85 -15.14 5.17
C GLY A 470 4.04 -14.46 5.85
N ARG A 471 5.29 -14.91 5.65
CA ARG A 471 6.46 -14.24 6.24
C ARG A 471 6.62 -12.79 5.80
N GLU A 472 5.94 -12.35 4.74
CA GLU A 472 5.85 -10.93 4.38
C GLU A 472 5.23 -10.06 5.48
N GLU A 473 4.45 -10.64 6.39
CA GLU A 473 3.88 -9.91 7.52
C GLU A 473 4.97 -9.43 8.49
N ILE A 474 6.06 -10.19 8.64
CA ILE A 474 7.18 -9.87 9.55
C ILE A 474 7.81 -8.52 9.17
N ARG A 475 8.04 -8.26 7.88
CA ARG A 475 8.68 -7.02 7.41
C ARG A 475 7.78 -5.77 7.45
N LYS A 476 6.46 -5.91 7.65
CA LYS A 476 5.51 -4.78 7.50
C LYS A 476 5.79 -3.65 8.48
N VAL A 477 6.21 -3.96 9.72
CA VAL A 477 6.53 -2.97 10.74
C VAL A 477 7.70 -2.09 10.30
N ALA A 478 8.84 -2.70 9.95
CA ALA A 478 10.01 -1.98 9.44
C ALA A 478 9.69 -1.18 8.16
N ARG A 479 8.95 -1.76 7.21
CA ARG A 479 8.56 -1.06 5.96
C ARG A 479 7.73 0.18 6.27
N LYS A 480 6.78 0.08 7.22
CA LYS A 480 5.96 1.21 7.66
C LYS A 480 6.80 2.29 8.33
N GLN A 481 7.76 1.93 9.17
CA GLN A 481 8.67 2.90 9.82
C GLN A 481 9.47 3.69 8.77
N VAL A 482 10.03 3.03 7.75
CA VAL A 482 10.74 3.70 6.65
C VAL A 482 9.81 4.62 5.84
N LEU A 483 8.62 4.13 5.45
CA LEU A 483 7.64 4.91 4.70
C LEU A 483 7.15 6.15 5.46
N CYS A 484 6.99 6.04 6.78
CA CYS A 484 6.47 7.10 7.65
C CYS A 484 7.54 8.11 8.12
N LEU A 485 8.80 7.97 7.70
CA LEU A 485 9.82 8.98 7.96
C LEU A 485 9.35 10.36 7.47
N GLY A 486 9.22 11.30 8.41
CA GLY A 486 8.86 12.69 8.15
C GLY A 486 10.04 13.49 7.60
N ARG A 487 9.75 14.65 6.98
CA ARG A 487 10.76 15.51 6.36
C ARG A 487 11.94 15.83 7.30
N ASP A 488 11.65 16.23 8.53
CA ASP A 488 12.69 16.66 9.47
C ASP A 488 13.54 15.49 9.97
N SER A 489 12.96 14.30 10.09
CA SER A 489 13.70 13.07 10.41
C SER A 489 14.63 12.69 9.25
N VAL A 490 14.16 12.75 8.01
CA VAL A 490 15.01 12.54 6.82
C VAL A 490 16.12 13.59 6.76
N PHE A 491 15.80 14.86 6.98
CA PHE A 491 16.78 15.95 6.97
C PHE A 491 17.90 15.72 7.98
N THR A 492 17.54 15.39 9.23
CA THR A 492 18.51 15.13 10.31
C THR A 492 19.42 13.95 9.98
N ARG A 493 18.85 12.85 9.45
CA ARG A 493 19.65 11.69 9.00
C ARG A 493 20.59 12.08 7.88
N ILE A 494 20.11 12.81 6.87
CA ILE A 494 20.96 13.24 5.75
C ILE A 494 22.10 14.14 6.21
N GLN A 495 21.89 15.02 7.19
CA GLN A 495 22.97 15.81 7.78
C GLN A 495 24.11 14.92 8.33
N GLN A 496 23.79 13.80 8.96
CA GLN A 496 24.78 12.82 9.46
C GLN A 496 25.54 12.13 8.32
N TRP A 497 24.89 11.94 7.17
CA TRP A 497 25.47 11.28 5.99
C TRP A 497 26.15 12.23 5.00
N LEU A 498 26.07 13.55 5.19
CA LEU A 498 26.74 14.53 4.32
C LEU A 498 28.25 14.26 4.12
N PRO A 499 29.03 13.79 5.11
CA PRO A 499 30.44 13.47 4.89
C PRO A 499 30.68 12.39 3.83
N ALA A 500 29.70 11.52 3.54
CA ALA A 500 29.78 10.55 2.45
C ALA A 500 29.56 11.15 1.05
N ILE A 501 29.01 12.37 0.98
CA ILE A 501 28.52 13.05 -0.22
C ILE A 501 29.38 14.27 -0.58
N VAL A 502 29.76 15.06 0.43
CA VAL A 502 30.57 16.27 0.25
C VAL A 502 31.90 15.91 -0.39
N ASN A 503 32.31 16.70 -1.38
CA ASN A 503 33.52 16.50 -2.17
C ASN A 503 33.58 15.17 -2.93
N TYR A 504 32.47 14.42 -3.00
CA TYR A 504 32.41 13.16 -3.74
C TYR A 504 32.06 13.43 -5.21
N ARG A 505 32.78 12.79 -6.14
CA ARG A 505 32.51 12.87 -7.57
C ARG A 505 31.67 11.67 -8.02
N PHE A 506 30.40 11.91 -8.30
CA PHE A 506 29.47 10.88 -8.76
C PHE A 506 29.65 10.56 -10.26
N THR A 507 29.56 9.29 -10.60
CA THR A 507 29.70 8.73 -11.95
C THR A 507 28.85 7.46 -12.10
N THR A 508 28.66 6.97 -13.32
CA THR A 508 27.90 5.74 -13.59
C THR A 508 28.55 4.47 -13.02
N SER A 509 29.84 4.48 -12.69
CA SER A 509 30.52 3.36 -12.02
C SER A 509 30.16 3.25 -10.54
N ASN A 510 29.59 4.30 -9.94
CA ASN A 510 29.10 4.25 -8.57
C ASN A 510 27.78 3.48 -8.45
N ILE A 511 27.07 3.28 -9.56
CA ILE A 511 25.84 2.49 -9.61
C ILE A 511 26.22 1.01 -9.50
N GLN A 512 25.97 0.44 -8.32
CA GLN A 512 26.43 -0.88 -7.91
C GLN A 512 25.71 -2.00 -8.68
N ASP A 513 26.36 -3.15 -8.81
CA ASP A 513 25.71 -4.34 -9.32
C ASP A 513 24.61 -4.82 -8.34
N PRO A 514 23.41 -5.19 -8.82
CA PRO A 514 22.34 -5.68 -7.94
C PRO A 514 22.75 -6.89 -7.09
N TYR A 515 23.58 -7.81 -7.62
CA TYR A 515 24.00 -9.00 -6.90
C TYR A 515 24.95 -8.64 -5.75
N ASP A 516 25.87 -7.70 -5.97
CA ASP A 516 26.77 -7.21 -4.92
C ASP A 516 25.99 -6.55 -3.76
N ILE A 517 24.94 -5.79 -4.09
CA ILE A 517 24.04 -5.23 -3.06
C ILE A 517 23.31 -6.37 -2.33
N GLN A 518 22.79 -7.37 -3.04
CA GLN A 518 22.07 -8.50 -2.44
C GLN A 518 22.93 -9.23 -1.40
N VAL A 519 24.18 -9.56 -1.75
CA VAL A 519 25.10 -10.28 -0.85
C VAL A 519 25.33 -9.48 0.44
N ARG A 520 25.72 -8.20 0.29
CA ARG A 520 26.04 -7.33 1.44
C ARG A 520 24.83 -7.01 2.32
N THR A 521 23.65 -6.87 1.73
CA THR A 521 22.41 -6.67 2.50
C THR A 521 21.98 -7.94 3.23
N GLY A 522 22.24 -9.11 2.64
CA GLY A 522 22.05 -10.41 3.29
C GLY A 522 22.94 -10.59 4.52
N GLU A 523 24.20 -10.14 4.47
CA GLU A 523 25.13 -10.16 5.61
C GLU A 523 24.62 -9.30 6.78
N ILE A 524 24.17 -8.07 6.49
CA ILE A 524 23.57 -7.19 7.52
C ILE A 524 22.28 -7.81 8.08
N ALA A 525 21.42 -8.37 7.23
CA ALA A 525 20.19 -9.03 7.66
C ALA A 525 20.48 -10.20 8.61
N LEU A 526 21.54 -10.97 8.36
CA LEU A 526 21.99 -12.05 9.23
C LEU A 526 22.46 -11.53 10.59
N HIS A 527 23.24 -10.45 10.63
CA HIS A 527 23.63 -9.82 11.90
C HIS A 527 22.41 -9.37 12.71
N LEU A 528 21.43 -8.73 12.06
CA LEU A 528 20.20 -8.29 12.73
C LEU A 528 19.41 -9.46 13.31
N ASP A 529 19.29 -10.58 12.59
CA ASP A 529 18.63 -11.77 13.11
C ASP A 529 19.38 -12.32 14.33
N GLN A 530 20.70 -12.41 14.28
CA GLN A 530 21.51 -12.84 15.42
C GLN A 530 21.32 -11.92 16.65
N HIS A 531 21.31 -10.60 16.45
CA HIS A 531 21.01 -9.63 17.51
C HIS A 531 19.57 -9.74 18.03
N ALA A 532 18.61 -10.06 17.17
CA ALA A 532 17.23 -10.35 17.58
C ALA A 532 17.16 -11.59 18.48
N GLN A 533 17.80 -12.68 18.08
CA GLN A 533 17.87 -13.92 18.87
C GLN A 533 18.53 -13.69 20.24
N LEU A 534 19.54 -12.84 20.32
CA LEU A 534 20.15 -12.43 21.59
C LEU A 534 19.18 -11.60 22.44
N SER A 535 18.42 -10.70 21.83
CA SER A 535 17.43 -9.86 22.52
C SER A 535 16.30 -10.71 23.13
N PHE A 536 15.86 -11.76 22.44
CA PHE A 536 14.85 -12.69 22.97
C PHE A 536 15.28 -13.48 24.21
N LYS A 537 16.58 -13.57 24.50
CA LYS A 537 17.07 -14.17 25.76
C LYS A 537 16.68 -13.35 26.99
N TYR A 538 16.30 -12.09 26.81
CA TYR A 538 15.93 -11.16 27.88
C TYR A 538 14.50 -10.66 27.64
N THR A 539 13.56 -11.01 28.53
CA THR A 539 12.13 -10.69 28.38
C THR A 539 11.86 -9.20 28.16
N GLU A 540 12.64 -8.33 28.81
CA GLU A 540 12.56 -6.86 28.71
C GLU A 540 12.95 -6.32 27.33
N ARG A 541 13.61 -7.11 26.48
CA ARG A 541 14.08 -6.72 25.14
C ARG A 541 13.30 -7.40 24.01
N ARG A 542 12.15 -7.99 24.31
CA ARG A 542 11.36 -8.71 23.30
C ARG A 542 10.91 -7.80 22.15
N GLU A 543 10.44 -6.59 22.45
CA GLU A 543 10.03 -5.62 21.42
C GLU A 543 11.18 -5.24 20.49
N LEU A 544 12.39 -5.07 21.04
CA LEU A 544 13.59 -4.84 20.25
C LEU A 544 13.89 -6.04 19.34
N GLY A 545 13.80 -7.27 19.88
CA GLY A 545 13.96 -8.49 19.10
C GLY A 545 12.96 -8.58 17.93
N ASP A 546 11.67 -8.33 18.20
CA ASP A 546 10.63 -8.33 17.17
C ASP A 546 10.89 -7.27 16.09
N ASN A 547 11.33 -6.08 16.49
CA ASN A 547 11.68 -5.01 15.56
C ASN A 547 12.89 -5.39 14.69
N LEU A 548 13.95 -5.95 15.29
CA LEU A 548 15.14 -6.40 14.55
C LEU A 548 14.83 -7.54 13.58
N CYS A 549 13.97 -8.50 13.95
CA CYS A 549 13.46 -9.49 13.01
C CYS A 549 12.70 -8.86 11.83
N SER A 550 11.91 -7.81 12.09
CA SER A 550 11.21 -7.05 11.04
C SER A 550 12.18 -6.40 10.05
N PHE A 551 13.23 -5.74 10.57
CA PHE A 551 14.27 -5.11 9.74
C PHE A 551 15.13 -6.13 8.99
N SER A 552 15.48 -7.25 9.63
CA SER A 552 16.20 -8.36 9.00
C SER A 552 15.42 -8.92 7.80
N GLN A 553 14.12 -9.24 7.99
CA GLN A 553 13.28 -9.73 6.89
C GLN A 553 13.14 -8.69 5.78
N LEU A 554 12.99 -7.40 6.12
CA LEU A 554 12.91 -6.33 5.12
C LEU A 554 14.20 -6.21 4.29
N LEU A 555 15.38 -6.25 4.92
CA LEU A 555 16.66 -6.18 4.21
C LEU A 555 16.88 -7.40 3.31
N SER A 556 16.53 -8.61 3.79
CA SER A 556 16.60 -9.83 2.98
C SER A 556 15.71 -9.71 1.73
N ASP A 557 14.47 -9.23 1.89
CA ASP A 557 13.53 -9.08 0.78
C ASP A 557 13.92 -7.96 -0.18
N LEU A 558 14.48 -6.85 0.31
CA LEU A 558 15.00 -5.77 -0.52
C LEU A 558 16.25 -6.19 -1.31
N GLY A 559 17.16 -6.92 -0.67
CA GLY A 559 18.34 -7.50 -1.31
C GLY A 559 17.96 -8.50 -2.40
N GLU A 560 16.89 -9.26 -2.21
CA GLU A 560 16.32 -10.09 -3.27
C GLU A 560 15.68 -9.24 -4.39
N SER A 561 14.86 -8.26 -4.01
CA SER A 561 14.10 -7.41 -4.94
C SER A 561 14.99 -6.61 -5.90
N ILE A 562 16.15 -6.11 -5.43
CA ILE A 562 17.03 -5.30 -6.27
C ILE A 562 17.54 -6.06 -7.51
N THR A 563 17.65 -7.39 -7.42
CA THR A 563 18.07 -8.25 -8.55
C THR A 563 17.00 -8.47 -9.61
N ARG A 564 15.74 -8.09 -9.33
CA ARG A 564 14.57 -8.28 -10.19
C ARG A 564 13.93 -6.98 -10.65
N CYS A 565 14.56 -5.84 -10.43
CA CYS A 565 14.03 -4.54 -10.83
C CYS A 565 13.76 -4.48 -12.34
N GLU A 566 12.54 -4.16 -12.75
CA GLU A 566 12.13 -4.06 -14.15
C GLU A 566 12.32 -2.66 -14.75
N THR A 567 12.61 -1.67 -13.90
CA THR A 567 12.86 -0.29 -14.29
C THR A 567 14.01 0.30 -13.48
N VAL A 568 14.61 1.38 -13.99
CA VAL A 568 15.67 2.11 -13.28
C VAL A 568 15.09 2.81 -12.04
N GLU A 569 13.83 3.22 -12.11
CA GLU A 569 13.07 3.82 -11.00
C GLU A 569 12.89 2.83 -9.83
N THR A 570 12.52 1.58 -10.11
CA THR A 570 12.41 0.53 -9.08
C THR A 570 13.77 0.22 -8.47
N TYR A 571 14.85 0.17 -9.27
CA TYR A 571 16.21 0.02 -8.75
C TYR A 571 16.59 1.19 -7.82
N THR A 572 16.34 2.42 -8.26
CA THR A 572 16.61 3.65 -7.50
C THR A 572 15.86 3.65 -6.17
N THR A 573 14.57 3.33 -6.19
CA THR A 573 13.72 3.24 -4.99
C THR A 573 14.21 2.14 -4.05
N THR A 574 14.57 0.98 -4.59
CA THR A 574 15.09 -0.14 -3.79
C THR A 574 16.41 0.21 -3.11
N CYS A 575 17.34 0.88 -3.80
CA CYS A 575 18.55 1.42 -3.16
C CYS A 575 18.23 2.37 -2.01
N LEU A 576 17.29 3.30 -2.22
CA LEU A 576 16.89 4.24 -1.17
C LEU A 576 16.31 3.51 0.06
N PHE A 577 15.44 2.53 -0.17
CA PHE A 577 14.87 1.73 0.92
C PHE A 577 15.93 0.93 1.67
N ILE A 578 16.88 0.31 0.97
CA ILE A 578 18.00 -0.40 1.60
C ILE A 578 18.79 0.56 2.50
N PHE A 579 19.17 1.73 1.97
CA PHE A 579 19.89 2.74 2.74
C PHE A 579 19.15 3.17 4.01
N LEU A 580 17.88 3.57 3.87
CA LEU A 580 17.07 4.01 5.02
C LEU A 580 16.80 2.87 6.02
N THR A 581 16.72 1.63 5.55
CA THR A 581 16.54 0.46 6.41
C THR A 581 17.79 0.17 7.24
N ILE A 582 18.99 0.26 6.63
CA ILE A 582 20.26 0.11 7.34
C ILE A 582 20.45 1.26 8.35
N ASP A 583 20.20 2.50 7.94
CA ASP A 583 20.32 3.69 8.79
C ASP A 583 19.49 3.58 10.08
N GLN A 584 18.27 3.03 10.00
CA GLN A 584 17.38 2.86 11.15
C GLN A 584 17.88 1.88 12.21
N VAL A 585 18.80 0.98 11.86
CA VAL A 585 19.26 -0.09 12.76
C VAL A 585 20.71 0.06 13.19
N LEU A 586 21.43 1.08 12.71
CA LEU A 586 22.85 1.27 13.02
C LEU A 586 23.13 1.28 14.52
N GLU A 587 22.30 1.98 15.30
CA GLU A 587 22.49 2.09 16.76
C GLU A 587 22.31 0.75 17.50
N CYS A 588 21.67 -0.24 16.88
CA CYS A 588 21.42 -1.56 17.45
C CYS A 588 22.55 -2.56 17.20
N LEU A 589 23.48 -2.25 16.30
CA LEU A 589 24.56 -3.14 15.90
C LEU A 589 25.77 -3.03 16.84
N ASP A 590 26.50 -4.14 17.01
CA ASP A 590 27.82 -4.06 17.62
C ASP A 590 28.81 -3.29 16.73
N TRP A 591 29.97 -2.94 17.28
CA TRP A 591 30.92 -2.08 16.57
C TRP A 591 31.41 -2.67 15.24
N ALA A 592 31.61 -3.99 15.15
CA ALA A 592 32.09 -4.60 13.92
C ALA A 592 31.00 -4.55 12.83
N SER A 593 29.79 -5.01 13.17
CA SER A 593 28.64 -4.97 12.25
C SER A 593 28.22 -3.54 11.92
N TYR A 594 28.41 -2.58 12.84
CA TYR A 594 28.16 -1.16 12.60
C TYR A 594 29.07 -0.58 11.51
N LEU A 595 30.38 -0.87 11.56
CA LEU A 595 31.34 -0.38 10.56
C LEU A 595 31.03 -0.95 9.17
N GLU A 596 30.69 -2.24 9.12
CA GLU A 596 30.25 -2.93 7.91
C GLU A 596 28.97 -2.30 7.35
N ALA A 597 27.93 -2.16 8.20
CA ALA A 597 26.67 -1.54 7.82
C ALA A 597 26.85 -0.11 7.31
N CYS A 598 27.71 0.70 7.93
CA CYS A 598 28.02 2.05 7.45
C CYS A 598 28.69 2.06 6.07
N SER A 599 29.59 1.11 5.81
CA SER A 599 30.25 0.94 4.50
C SER A 599 29.24 0.57 3.41
N VAL A 600 28.35 -0.37 3.71
CA VAL A 600 27.27 -0.78 2.79
C VAL A 600 26.29 0.37 2.54
N ALA A 601 25.81 1.03 3.61
CA ALA A 601 24.91 2.17 3.52
C ALA A 601 25.52 3.32 2.69
N THR A 602 26.81 3.62 2.87
CA THR A 602 27.53 4.61 2.05
C THR A 602 27.53 4.25 0.57
N SER A 603 27.82 2.98 0.26
CA SER A 603 27.89 2.49 -1.12
C SER A 603 26.51 2.52 -1.78
N VAL A 604 25.47 2.10 -1.06
CA VAL A 604 24.08 2.10 -1.53
C VAL A 604 23.55 3.53 -1.69
N LEU A 605 23.84 4.44 -0.74
CA LEU A 605 23.47 5.85 -0.84
C LEU A 605 24.09 6.51 -2.07
N ARG A 606 25.36 6.22 -2.35
CA ARG A 606 26.03 6.71 -3.56
C ARG A 606 25.46 6.11 -4.83
N SER A 607 25.06 4.84 -4.80
CA SER A 607 24.33 4.21 -5.91
C SER A 607 23.00 4.91 -6.18
N TYR A 608 22.21 5.15 -5.13
CA TYR A 608 20.94 5.89 -5.20
C TYR A 608 21.13 7.30 -5.80
N ILE A 609 22.07 8.07 -5.27
CA ILE A 609 22.36 9.43 -5.76
C ILE A 609 22.80 9.39 -7.22
N SER A 610 23.70 8.47 -7.59
CA SER A 610 24.21 8.37 -8.96
C SER A 610 23.11 8.00 -9.95
N THR A 611 22.26 7.03 -9.60
CA THR A 611 21.13 6.65 -10.45
C THR A 611 20.10 7.78 -10.56
N THR A 612 19.85 8.51 -9.47
CA THR A 612 18.99 9.71 -9.49
C THR A 612 19.56 10.79 -10.41
N LEU A 613 20.86 11.08 -10.34
CA LEU A 613 21.51 12.07 -11.22
C LEU A 613 21.49 11.65 -12.69
N VAL A 614 21.59 10.35 -12.98
CA VAL A 614 21.42 9.82 -14.34
C VAL A 614 19.99 10.01 -14.83
N LEU A 615 18.99 9.66 -14.02
CA LEU A 615 17.58 9.90 -14.34
C LEU A 615 17.33 11.39 -14.60
N ASP A 616 17.87 12.26 -13.73
CA ASP A 616 17.76 13.71 -13.85
C ASP A 616 18.33 14.25 -15.17
N ALA A 617 19.33 13.58 -15.75
CA ALA A 617 19.96 13.96 -17.02
C ALA A 617 19.24 13.42 -18.27
N THR A 618 18.29 12.49 -18.10
CA THR A 618 17.61 11.79 -19.20
C THR A 618 16.19 12.28 -19.50
N VAL A 619 15.63 13.11 -18.60
CA VAL A 619 14.31 13.74 -18.72
C VAL A 619 14.49 15.22 -19.05
#